data_AF-A0A1F3V5U3-F1
#
_entry.id   AF-A0A1F3V5U3-F1
#
_cell.length_a   1.000
_cell.length_b   1.000
_cell.length_c   1.000
_cell.angle_alpha   90.00
_cell.angle_beta   90.00
_cell.angle_gamma   90.00
#
_symmetry.space_group_name_H-M   'P 1'
#
loop_
_entity.id
_entity.type
_entity.pdbx_description
1 polymer ?
#
loop_
_entity_poly.entity_id
_entity_poly.type
_entity_poly.pdbx_seq_one_letter_code
_entity_poly.pdbx_strand_id
1 'polypeptide(L)' 'MVLSVVGKIRYKNFIIVTWVGDHSPRHCHVYKGGRLVLKYNLEKMCPMKECSDLKAIKIIKQLVAKGVLK' A
#
# COMPACT_ATOMS: atom_id res chain seq x y z
N MET A 1 -20.98 -15.71 -3.95
CA MET A 1 -19.54 -15.90 -3.69
C MET A 1 -18.82 -14.62 -4.08
N VAL A 2 -18.57 -13.71 -3.14
CA VAL A 2 -17.86 -12.45 -3.43
C VAL A 2 -16.39 -12.69 -3.13
N LEU A 3 -15.59 -12.92 -4.16
CA LEU A 3 -14.13 -12.91 -4.03
C LEU A 3 -13.68 -11.45 -3.97
N SER A 4 -13.71 -10.84 -2.79
CA SER A 4 -12.96 -9.61 -2.54
C SER A 4 -11.47 -9.98 -2.53
N VAL A 5 -10.81 -9.92 -3.69
CA VAL A 5 -9.39 -10.27 -3.81
C VAL A 5 -8.54 -9.14 -3.19
N VAL A 6 -8.49 -9.04 -1.87
CA VAL A 6 -7.63 -8.06 -1.20
C VAL A 6 -6.18 -8.57 -1.23
N GLY A 7 -5.27 -7.80 -1.84
CA GLY A 7 -3.84 -8.08 -1.79
C GLY A 7 -3.28 -7.67 -0.43
N LYS A 8 -2.62 -8.58 0.30
CA LYS A 8 -1.99 -8.28 1.59
C LYS A 8 -0.53 -8.73 1.58
N ILE A 9 0.38 -7.77 1.73
CA ILE A 9 1.82 -8.00 1.78
C ILE A 9 2.33 -7.66 3.19
N ARG A 10 2.99 -8.61 3.84
CA ARG A 10 3.70 -8.36 5.11
C ARG A 10 5.18 -8.20 4.82
N TYR A 11 5.73 -7.03 5.15
CA TYR A 11 7.14 -6.74 4.95
C TYR A 11 7.73 -6.08 6.19
N LYS A 12 8.61 -6.82 6.90
CA LYS A 12 9.12 -6.42 8.21
C LYS A 12 7.96 -6.07 9.16
N ASN A 13 7.94 -4.84 9.69
CA ASN A 13 6.92 -4.37 10.65
C ASN A 13 5.74 -3.68 9.95
N PHE A 14 5.67 -3.76 8.62
CA PHE A 14 4.63 -3.15 7.81
C PHE A 14 3.68 -4.19 7.22
N ILE A 15 2.40 -3.81 7.14
CA ILE A 15 1.37 -4.54 6.41
C ILE A 15 0.85 -3.60 5.33
N ILE A 16 0.94 -4.02 4.08
CA ILE A 16 0.51 -3.25 2.92
C ILE A 16 -0.70 -3.96 2.34
N VAL A 17 -1.79 -3.23 2.19
CA VAL A 17 -3.07 -3.73 1.72
C VAL A 17 -3.44 -3.01 0.44
N THR A 18 -3.76 -3.76 -0.61
CA THR A 18 -4.32 -3.28 -1.86
C THR A 18 -5.69 -3.90 -2.09
N TRP A 19 -6.61 -3.10 -2.61
CA TRP A 19 -7.91 -3.60 -3.05
C TRP A 19 -7.86 -3.83 -4.57
N VAL A 20 -8.10 -5.08 -5.02
CA VAL A 20 -8.07 -5.43 -6.46
C VAL A 20 -9.24 -4.80 -7.24
N GLY A 21 -10.24 -4.24 -6.56
CA GLY A 21 -11.38 -3.54 -7.17
C GLY A 21 -11.42 -2.04 -6.91
N ASP A 22 -10.34 -1.43 -6.40
CA ASP A 22 -10.36 -0.02 -6.08
C ASP A 22 -10.40 0.83 -7.35
N HIS A 23 -11.46 1.61 -7.48
CA HIS A 23 -11.59 2.71 -8.44
C HIS A 23 -10.33 3.57 -8.49
N SER A 24 -10.06 4.17 -9.65
CA SER A 24 -8.97 5.12 -9.75
C SER A 24 -9.13 6.24 -8.71
N PRO A 25 -8.04 6.63 -8.03
CA PRO A 25 -6.69 6.11 -8.21
C PRO A 25 -6.46 4.77 -7.49
N ARG A 26 -5.72 3.85 -8.13
CA ARG A 26 -5.15 2.69 -7.43
C ARG A 26 -4.31 3.17 -6.25
N HIS A 27 -4.58 2.63 -5.07
CA HIS A 27 -3.86 3.00 -3.87
C HIS A 27 -3.66 1.82 -2.93
N CYS A 28 -2.68 1.97 -2.04
CA CYS A 28 -2.45 1.02 -0.97
C CYS A 28 -2.53 1.69 0.40
N HIS A 29 -2.92 0.89 1.39
CA HIS A 29 -2.88 1.25 2.80
C HIS A 29 -1.71 0.54 3.47
N VAL A 30 -0.86 1.30 4.14
CA VAL A 30 0.27 0.78 4.90
C VAL A 30 -0.01 0.93 6.38
N TYR A 31 0.09 -0.18 7.09
CA TYR A 31 -0.06 -0.25 8.52
C TYR A 31 1.27 -0.62 9.18
N LYS A 32 1.51 -0.10 10.38
CA LYS A 32 2.66 -0.45 11.23
C LYS A 32 2.15 -0.59 12.66
N GLY A 33 2.34 -1.76 13.27
CA GLY A 33 1.81 -2.03 14.62
C GLY A 33 0.30 -1.83 14.74
N GLY A 34 -0.46 -2.16 13.68
CA GLY A 34 -1.92 -2.03 13.64
C GLY A 34 -2.45 -0.62 13.33
N ARG A 35 -1.59 0.41 13.26
CA ARG A 35 -2.00 1.78 12.91
C ARG A 35 -1.76 2.07 11.44
N LEU A 36 -2.69 2.76 10.79
CA LEU A 36 -2.50 3.28 9.43
C LEU A 36 -1.43 4.37 9.48
N VAL A 37 -0.36 4.21 8.72
CA VAL A 37 0.77 5.15 8.68
C VAL A 37 0.97 5.78 7.30
N LEU A 38 0.36 5.20 6.26
CA LEU A 38 0.40 5.73 4.90
C LEU A 38 -0.75 5.24 4.03
N LYS A 39 -1.46 6.18 3.40
CA LYS A 39 -2.29 5.95 2.21
C LYS A 39 -1.52 6.47 1.00
N TYR A 40 -1.24 5.62 0.03
CA TYR A 40 -0.35 5.96 -1.09
C TYR A 40 -1.00 5.68 -2.44
N ASN A 41 -0.95 6.67 -3.34
CA ASN A 41 -1.40 6.56 -4.71
C ASN A 41 -0.32 5.86 -5.55
N LEU A 42 -0.66 4.70 -6.12
CA LEU A 42 0.26 3.89 -6.93
C LEU A 42 0.35 4.37 -8.39
N GLU A 43 -0.65 5.09 -8.88
CA GLU A 43 -0.63 5.67 -10.24
C GLU A 43 0.23 6.93 -10.28
N LYS A 44 0.02 7.85 -9.34
CA LYS A 44 0.76 9.12 -9.24
C LYS A 44 2.03 9.03 -8.41
N MET A 45 2.28 7.89 -7.78
CA MET A 45 3.44 7.63 -6.92
C MET A 45 3.62 8.68 -5.81
N CYS A 46 2.51 9.07 -5.17
CA CYS A 46 2.49 10.11 -4.13
C CYS A 46 1.68 9.72 -2.88
N PRO A 47 2.04 10.22 -1.69
CA PRO A 47 1.20 10.11 -0.50
C PRO A 47 -0.15 10.81 -0.70
N MET A 48 -1.22 10.19 -0.23
CA MET A 48 -2.57 10.78 -0.24
C MET A 48 -3.00 11.25 1.15
N LYS A 49 -2.73 10.44 2.18
CA LYS A 49 -3.11 10.72 3.57
C LYS A 49 -2.18 9.98 4.51
N GLU A 50 -1.96 10.54 5.69
CA GLU A 50 -1.04 10.04 6.71
C GLU A 50 0.37 9.84 6.13
N CYS A 51 1.29 10.79 6.33
CA CYS A 51 2.67 10.62 5.85
C CYS A 51 3.64 10.55 7.03
N SER A 52 3.30 9.74 8.03
CA SER A 52 4.05 9.70 9.29
C SER A 52 5.31 8.83 9.24
N ASP A 53 5.53 8.03 8.18
CA ASP A 53 6.71 7.15 8.08
C ASP A 53 7.33 7.14 6.67
N LEU A 54 8.44 7.86 6.50
CA LEU A 54 9.22 7.90 5.25
C LEU A 54 9.77 6.53 4.83
N LYS A 55 9.94 5.59 5.76
CA LYS A 55 10.38 4.22 5.42
C LYS A 55 9.28 3.46 4.69
N ALA A 56 8.00 3.75 4.97
CA ALA A 56 6.88 3.15 4.25
C ALA A 56 6.92 3.49 2.75
N ILE A 57 7.23 4.74 2.39
CA ILE A 57 7.39 5.17 0.99
C ILE A 57 8.53 4.42 0.30
N LYS A 58 9.69 4.27 0.98
CA LYS A 58 10.83 3.51 0.43
C LYS A 58 10.45 2.06 0.15
N ILE A 59 9.70 1.43 1.06
CA ILE A 59 9.25 0.04 0.90
C ILE A 59 8.26 -0.10 -0.26
N ILE A 60 7.30 0.82 -0.39
CA ILE A 60 6.35 0.82 -1.52
C ILE A 60 7.13 0.88 -2.84
N LYS A 61 8.06 1.84 -2.99
CA LYS A 61 8.87 1.97 -4.22
C LYS A 61 9.64 0.69 -4.53
N GLN A 62 10.20 0.03 -3.53
CA GLN A 62 10.89 -1.26 -3.70
C GLN A 62 9.94 -2.38 -4.17
N LEU A 63 8.72 -2.45 -3.61
CA LEU A 63 7.74 -3.47 -3.98
C LEU A 63 7.16 -3.26 -5.37
N VAL A 64 6.95 -2.01 -5.78
CA VAL A 64 6.56 -1.64 -7.15
C VAL A 64 7.67 -2.01 -8.12
N ALA A 65 8.93 -1.66 -7.83
CA ALA A 65 10.06 -2.00 -8.68
C ALA A 65 10.24 -3.53 -8.86
N LYS A 66 9.88 -4.33 -7.85
CA LYS A 66 9.88 -5.80 -7.91
C LYS A 66 8.65 -6.40 -8.59
N GLY A 67 7.69 -5.59 -9.03
CA GLY A 67 6.43 -6.05 -9.62
C GLY A 67 5.48 -6.77 -8.66
N VAL A 68 5.75 -6.70 -7.35
CA VAL A 68 4.94 -7.34 -6.29
C VAL A 68 3.70 -6.48 -5.99
N LEU A 69 3.84 -5.15 -6.12
CA LEU A 69 2.78 -4.17 -5.92
C LEU A 69 2.48 -3.48 -7.27
N LYS A 70 1.20 -3.39 -7.67
CA LYS A 70 0.73 -2.89 -8.98
C LYS A 70 -0.56 -2.10 -8.84
#